data_AF-A0A1X6MSY4-F1
#
_entry.id   AF-A0A1X6MSY4-F1
#
_cell.length_a   1.000
_cell.length_b   1.000
_cell.length_c   1.000
_cell.angle_alpha   90.00
_cell.angle_beta   90.00
_cell.angle_gamma   90.00
#
_symmetry.space_group_name_H-M   'P 1'
#
loop_
_entity.id
_entity.type
_entity.pdbx_description
1 polymer ?
#
loop_
_entity_poly.entity_id
_entity_poly.type
_entity_poly.pdbx_seq_one_letter_code
_entity_poly.pdbx_strand_id
1 'polypeptide(L)'
;MAQSTALPMSVSGFTVVPVSYSATSTHVIYARAHTGSKNSKSKGKGKEVEFPAGRTLFLVNVPPDSTERELTQFFKSSGTVERVAFDGDAEAADEHTIEESESEGEGEEAADASGADDAQEERPRKKRRTAGDAPPQVHPLPSPSLRTLRRTGRSAHVVFLDESSLARALSPTSKSKPWPADPSVASGLAHYRALHDALRPPLDAVKAHADSWVARWEHEQAAARQASKYRMGEAIVDEDGFTLVTRGGAYGKTLGGGVAVASKPFQKGQEGGKRSRKNNKEKKEKEAFYAFQVHEKKRKELVDLKRRWEEDKAKVEKLKQSRKFNPY
;
A
#
# COMPACT_ATOMS: atom_id res chain seq x y z
N MET A 1 19.16 -15.60 -59.33
CA MET A 1 19.74 -14.28 -59.03
C MET A 1 18.61 -13.40 -58.52
N ALA A 2 18.56 -13.13 -57.21
CA ALA A 2 17.53 -12.26 -56.65
C ALA A 2 17.83 -10.82 -57.07
N GLN A 3 16.88 -10.16 -57.72
CA GLN A 3 16.98 -8.75 -58.06
C GLN A 3 17.15 -7.96 -56.76
N SER A 4 18.33 -7.36 -56.56
CA SER A 4 18.60 -6.44 -55.47
C SER A 4 17.81 -5.15 -55.78
N THR A 5 16.55 -5.09 -55.36
CA THR A 5 15.79 -3.84 -55.34
C THR A 5 16.47 -2.89 -54.37
N ALA A 6 17.10 -1.84 -54.89
CA ALA A 6 17.75 -0.82 -54.08
C ALA A 6 16.72 -0.19 -53.12
N LEU A 7 17.04 -0.17 -51.82
CA LEU A 7 16.20 0.47 -50.82
C LEU A 7 16.16 1.99 -51.05
N PRO A 8 15.01 2.65 -50.87
CA PRO A 8 14.94 4.11 -50.94
C PRO A 8 15.79 4.73 -49.84
N MET A 9 16.42 5.88 -50.11
CA MET A 9 17.25 6.57 -49.11
C MET A 9 16.42 7.24 -48.02
N SER A 10 15.19 7.66 -48.34
CA SER A 10 14.24 8.23 -47.38
C SER A 10 12.79 7.88 -47.72
N VAL A 11 11.95 7.83 -46.70
CA VAL A 11 10.50 7.59 -46.80
C VAL A 11 9.79 8.51 -45.82
N SER A 12 8.89 9.37 -46.30
CA SER A 12 8.06 10.26 -45.45
C SER A 12 8.83 11.07 -44.41
N GLY A 13 10.03 11.57 -44.77
CA GLY A 13 10.90 12.34 -43.87
C GLY A 13 11.76 11.50 -42.91
N PHE A 14 11.72 10.18 -43.01
CA PHE A 14 12.65 9.27 -42.33
C PHE A 14 13.77 8.86 -43.26
N THR A 15 15.01 8.91 -42.79
CA THR A 15 16.17 8.25 -43.39
C THR A 15 16.05 6.74 -43.18
N VAL A 16 16.25 5.98 -44.26
CA VAL A 16 16.22 4.52 -44.23
C VAL A 16 17.60 4.00 -43.83
N VAL A 17 17.67 3.24 -42.75
CA VAL A 17 18.91 2.69 -42.19
C VAL A 17 18.86 1.15 -42.27
N PRO A 18 19.43 0.55 -43.33
CA PRO A 18 19.47 -0.90 -43.47
C PRO A 18 20.51 -1.52 -42.54
N VAL A 19 20.10 -2.59 -41.85
CA VAL A 19 20.88 -3.34 -40.87
C VAL A 19 20.95 -4.80 -41.29
N SER A 20 22.14 -5.36 -41.45
CA SER A 20 22.32 -6.77 -41.77
C SER A 20 22.42 -7.62 -40.49
N TYR A 21 21.54 -8.60 -40.34
CA TYR A 21 21.60 -9.61 -39.29
C TYR A 21 22.34 -10.88 -39.74
N SER A 22 22.21 -11.19 -41.03
CA SER A 22 22.91 -12.29 -41.67
C SER A 22 23.18 -11.94 -43.14
N ALA A 23 23.90 -12.81 -43.85
CA ALA A 23 24.14 -12.65 -45.28
C ALA A 23 22.84 -12.60 -46.12
N THR A 24 21.72 -13.07 -45.57
CA THR A 24 20.43 -13.17 -46.27
C THR A 24 19.33 -12.31 -45.65
N SER A 25 19.52 -11.81 -44.43
CA SER A 25 18.49 -11.06 -43.69
C SER A 25 18.94 -9.64 -43.40
N THR A 26 18.12 -8.69 -43.87
CA THR A 26 18.29 -7.26 -43.62
C THR A 26 17.04 -6.73 -42.92
N HIS A 27 17.24 -6.08 -41.78
CA HIS A 27 16.22 -5.33 -41.06
C HIS A 27 16.35 -3.85 -41.41
N VAL A 28 15.24 -3.12 -41.46
CA VAL A 28 15.25 -1.71 -41.85
C VAL A 28 14.76 -0.86 -40.69
N ILE A 29 15.63 0.02 -40.19
CA ILE A 29 15.31 1.00 -39.17
C ILE A 29 15.01 2.34 -39.86
N TYR A 30 13.98 3.05 -39.40
CA TYR A 30 13.64 4.37 -39.92
C TYR A 30 14.07 5.43 -38.92
N ALA A 31 14.89 6.37 -39.35
CA ALA A 31 15.53 7.35 -38.49
C ALA A 31 15.13 8.78 -38.89
N ARG A 32 14.82 9.65 -37.94
CA ARG A 32 14.62 11.09 -38.18
C ARG A 32 15.14 11.92 -37.02
N ALA A 33 15.39 13.20 -37.26
CA ALA A 33 15.64 14.13 -36.17
C ALA A 33 14.41 14.19 -35.25
N HIS A 34 14.62 14.08 -33.94
CA HIS A 34 13.58 14.32 -32.97
C HIS A 34 13.24 15.81 -32.98
N THR A 35 11.97 16.12 -33.21
CA THR A 35 11.42 17.45 -33.10
C THR A 35 10.63 17.50 -31.81
N GLY A 36 11.19 18.11 -30.76
CA GLY A 36 10.48 18.28 -29.49
C GLY A 36 9.15 18.98 -29.70
N SER A 37 8.11 18.52 -29.00
CA SER A 37 6.82 19.20 -29.01
C SER A 37 6.98 20.54 -28.29
N LYS A 38 6.72 21.66 -28.99
CA LYS A 38 6.68 23.00 -28.38
C LYS A 38 5.55 23.18 -27.35
N ASN A 39 4.73 22.14 -27.12
CA ASN A 39 3.52 22.18 -26.30
C ASN A 39 3.55 21.32 -25.03
N SER A 40 4.67 20.71 -24.60
CA SER A 40 4.70 19.86 -23.38
C SER A 40 4.65 20.64 -22.04
N LYS A 41 4.11 21.86 -22.02
CA LYS A 41 3.76 22.57 -20.77
C LYS A 41 2.43 22.09 -20.16
N SER A 42 1.94 20.90 -20.48
CA SER A 42 0.84 20.30 -19.73
C SER A 42 1.38 19.69 -18.45
N LYS A 43 1.16 20.39 -17.32
CA LYS A 43 1.29 19.92 -15.94
C LYS A 43 0.79 18.47 -15.80
N GLY A 44 1.71 17.52 -15.82
CA GLY A 44 1.52 16.15 -15.36
C GLY A 44 2.70 15.82 -14.46
N LYS A 45 2.44 15.36 -13.23
CA LYS A 45 3.43 14.99 -12.21
C LYS A 45 4.17 13.67 -12.57
N GLY A 46 4.48 13.45 -13.84
CA GLY A 46 5.32 12.36 -14.32
C GLY A 46 6.70 12.91 -14.64
N LYS A 47 7.75 12.14 -14.35
CA LYS A 47 9.15 12.46 -14.68
C LYS A 47 9.33 12.36 -16.20
N GLU A 48 8.80 13.33 -16.95
CA GLU A 48 8.83 13.31 -18.41
C GLU A 48 10.28 13.37 -18.86
N VAL A 49 10.70 12.35 -19.60
CA VAL A 49 12.05 12.23 -20.11
C VAL A 49 12.22 13.27 -21.21
N GLU A 50 12.74 14.45 -20.85
CA GLU A 50 12.96 15.52 -21.82
C GLU A 50 14.04 15.09 -22.82
N PHE A 51 13.71 15.17 -24.12
CA PHE A 51 14.61 14.84 -25.22
C PHE A 51 15.10 16.12 -25.91
N PRO A 52 16.38 16.48 -25.78
CA PRO A 52 16.91 17.73 -26.32
C PRO A 52 16.84 17.75 -27.85
N ALA A 53 16.24 18.82 -28.40
CA ALA A 53 16.22 19.05 -29.84
C ALA A 53 17.66 19.27 -30.38
N GLY A 54 17.89 18.92 -31.65
CA GLY A 54 19.19 19.14 -32.31
C GLY A 54 20.25 18.04 -32.08
N ARG A 55 20.15 17.26 -30.99
CA ARG A 55 21.06 16.13 -30.70
C ARG A 55 20.37 14.78 -30.47
N THR A 56 19.04 14.73 -30.55
CA THR A 56 18.27 13.50 -30.38
C THR A 56 17.80 12.92 -31.72
N LEU A 57 18.05 11.63 -31.92
CA LEU A 57 17.61 10.83 -33.06
C LEU A 57 16.40 9.99 -32.65
N PHE A 58 15.32 10.12 -33.40
CA PHE A 58 14.13 9.27 -33.26
C PHE A 58 14.21 8.09 -34.23
N LEU A 59 14.11 6.88 -33.71
CA LEU A 59 14.16 5.62 -34.43
C LEU A 59 12.82 4.92 -34.36
N VAL A 60 12.41 4.31 -35.47
CA VAL A 60 11.20 3.49 -35.59
C VAL A 60 11.57 2.15 -36.19
N ASN A 61 10.80 1.12 -35.84
CA ASN A 61 11.06 -0.26 -36.21
C ASN A 61 12.41 -0.72 -35.64
N VAL A 62 12.66 -0.41 -34.37
CA VAL A 62 13.86 -0.86 -33.67
C VAL A 62 13.78 -2.38 -33.45
N PRO A 63 14.85 -3.15 -33.72
CA PRO A 63 14.82 -4.58 -33.51
C PRO A 63 14.49 -4.99 -32.06
N PRO A 64 13.85 -6.16 -31.85
CA PRO A 64 13.41 -6.59 -30.53
C PRO A 64 14.57 -6.92 -29.58
N ASP A 65 15.74 -7.27 -30.11
CA ASP A 65 16.94 -7.57 -29.35
C ASP A 65 17.81 -6.34 -29.06
N SER A 66 17.34 -5.13 -29.40
CA SER A 66 18.08 -3.89 -29.20
C SER A 66 18.14 -3.50 -27.73
N THR A 67 19.36 -3.41 -27.19
CA THR A 67 19.64 -2.73 -25.93
C THR A 67 20.40 -1.43 -26.18
N GLU A 68 20.61 -0.65 -25.11
CA GLU A 68 21.44 0.55 -25.17
C GLU A 68 22.84 0.27 -25.74
N ARG A 69 23.42 -0.88 -25.42
CA ARG A 69 24.73 -1.32 -25.93
C ARG A 69 24.73 -1.45 -27.46
N GLU A 70 23.75 -2.15 -28.05
CA GLU A 70 23.72 -2.35 -29.51
C GLU A 70 23.53 -1.03 -30.24
N LEU A 71 22.59 -0.19 -29.79
CA LEU A 71 22.36 1.11 -30.43
C LEU A 71 23.58 2.03 -30.28
N THR A 72 24.24 2.02 -29.12
CA THR A 72 25.47 2.78 -28.91
C THR A 72 26.60 2.32 -29.82
N GLN A 73 26.81 1.00 -29.96
CA GLN A 73 27.82 0.44 -30.85
C GLN A 73 27.50 0.71 -32.33
N PHE A 74 26.23 0.57 -32.72
CA PHE A 74 25.78 0.80 -34.08
C PHE A 74 25.97 2.25 -34.53
N PHE A 75 25.66 3.21 -33.65
CA PHE A 75 25.82 4.65 -33.92
C PHE A 75 27.18 5.23 -33.54
N LYS A 76 28.13 4.42 -33.04
CA LYS A 76 29.48 4.85 -32.67
C LYS A 76 30.23 5.57 -33.79
N SER A 77 30.00 5.17 -35.06
CA SER A 77 30.59 5.85 -36.22
C SER A 77 30.05 7.27 -36.44
N SER A 78 28.86 7.55 -35.91
CA SER A 78 28.15 8.82 -36.06
C SER A 78 28.46 9.77 -34.90
N GLY A 79 28.82 9.26 -33.72
CA GLY A 79 29.25 10.06 -32.57
C GLY A 79 29.09 9.33 -31.25
N THR A 80 29.44 10.00 -30.15
CA THR A 80 29.26 9.48 -28.79
C THR A 80 27.80 9.58 -28.37
N VAL A 81 27.22 8.47 -27.95
CA VAL A 81 25.85 8.41 -27.41
C VAL A 81 25.90 8.71 -25.91
N GLU A 82 25.06 9.64 -25.45
CA GLU A 82 24.89 9.98 -24.03
C GLU A 82 23.91 9.03 -23.35
N ARG A 83 22.77 8.78 -24.02
CA ARG A 83 21.69 7.94 -23.48
C ARG A 83 20.83 7.38 -24.60
N VAL A 84 20.33 6.16 -24.40
CA VAL A 84 19.26 5.59 -25.21
C VAL A 84 18.01 5.41 -24.35
N ALA A 85 16.86 5.86 -24.85
CA ALA A 85 15.57 5.63 -24.20
C ALA A 85 14.63 4.91 -25.17
N PHE A 86 14.02 3.80 -24.71
CA PHE A 86 13.06 3.07 -25.52
C PHE A 86 11.64 3.43 -25.14
N ASP A 87 10.74 3.32 -26.11
CA ASP A 87 9.31 3.44 -25.88
C ASP A 87 8.81 2.32 -24.95
N GLY A 88 8.06 2.72 -23.91
CA GLY A 88 7.56 1.84 -22.86
C GLY A 88 8.54 1.47 -21.74
N ASP A 89 9.75 2.06 -21.67
CA ASP A 89 10.65 1.84 -20.52
C ASP A 89 10.09 2.43 -19.22
N ALA A 90 9.29 3.49 -19.29
CA ALA A 90 8.63 4.06 -18.12
C ALA A 90 7.56 3.11 -17.53
N GLU A 91 6.77 2.45 -18.39
CA GLU A 91 5.73 1.52 -17.94
C GLU A 91 6.30 0.23 -17.34
N ALA A 92 7.43 -0.25 -17.84
CA ALA A 92 8.10 -1.44 -17.30
C ALA A 92 8.76 -1.19 -15.94
N ALA A 93 9.20 0.05 -15.67
CA ALA A 93 9.68 0.44 -14.35
C ALA A 93 8.52 0.51 -13.33
N ASP A 94 7.35 1.00 -13.74
CA ASP A 94 6.18 1.06 -12.87
C ASP A 94 5.64 -0.35 -12.51
N GLU A 95 5.61 -1.33 -13.42
CA GLU A 95 5.18 -2.70 -13.08
C GLU A 95 6.06 -3.35 -11.98
N HIS A 96 7.37 -3.13 -12.01
CA HIS A 96 8.27 -3.63 -10.96
C HIS A 96 8.21 -2.80 -9.67
N THR A 97 7.86 -1.52 -9.75
CA THR A 97 7.78 -0.64 -8.59
C THR A 97 6.43 -0.80 -7.85
N ILE A 98 5.36 -1.19 -8.55
CA ILE A 98 4.06 -1.47 -7.93
C ILE A 98 4.15 -2.70 -7.00
N GLU A 99 4.90 -3.74 -7.37
CA GLU A 99 5.07 -4.91 -6.49
C GLU A 99 5.92 -4.62 -5.23
N GLU A 100 6.83 -3.65 -5.26
CA GLU A 100 7.64 -3.25 -4.09
C GLU A 100 7.03 -2.09 -3.28
N SER A 101 6.20 -1.24 -3.89
CA SER A 101 5.69 0.00 -3.26
C SER A 101 4.34 -0.14 -2.57
N GLU A 102 3.63 -1.28 -2.69
CA GLU A 102 2.39 -1.54 -1.92
C GLU A 102 2.64 -1.85 -0.42
N SER A 103 3.89 -1.76 0.06
CA SER A 103 4.26 -1.95 1.47
C SER A 103 4.85 -0.70 2.14
N GLU A 104 4.54 0.51 1.67
CA GLU A 104 4.81 1.74 2.43
C GLU A 104 3.51 2.24 3.08
N GLY A 105 3.15 1.59 4.19
CA GLY A 105 2.11 2.08 5.09
C GLY A 105 2.60 3.34 5.79
N GLU A 106 1.96 4.47 5.46
CA GLU A 106 1.82 5.72 6.22
C GLU A 106 2.59 5.77 7.54
N GLY A 107 3.87 6.15 7.47
CA GLY A 107 4.64 6.62 8.61
C GLY A 107 4.30 8.09 8.86
N GLU A 108 3.39 8.35 9.80
CA GLU A 108 3.11 9.70 10.28
C GLU A 108 4.41 10.35 10.80
N GLU A 109 4.72 11.51 10.24
CA GLU A 109 5.86 12.34 10.62
C GLU A 109 5.73 12.76 12.10
N ALA A 110 6.69 12.33 12.93
CA ALA A 110 6.84 12.87 14.26
C ALA A 110 7.51 14.26 14.16
N ALA A 111 6.73 15.29 14.45
CA ALA A 111 7.18 16.66 14.55
C ALA A 111 8.25 16.82 15.65
N ASP A 112 9.32 17.51 15.27
CA ASP A 112 10.38 18.04 16.12
C ASP A 112 9.79 19.07 17.10
N ALA A 113 9.91 18.80 18.40
CA ALA A 113 9.68 19.78 19.45
C ALA A 113 10.90 19.83 20.36
N SER A 114 11.79 20.76 20.04
CA SER A 114 12.81 21.33 20.91
C SER A 114 12.22 21.82 22.24
N GLY A 115 12.83 21.44 23.37
CA GLY A 115 12.45 21.99 24.69
C GLY A 115 13.24 21.45 25.88
N ALA A 116 14.42 22.05 26.11
CA ALA A 116 15.17 22.29 27.35
C ALA A 116 14.97 21.43 28.64
N ASP A 117 16.13 20.96 29.13
CA ASP A 117 16.60 20.85 30.53
C ASP A 117 15.64 20.35 31.63
N ASP A 118 15.93 19.16 32.16
CA ASP A 118 16.29 19.06 33.58
C ASP A 118 17.24 17.88 33.83
N ALA A 119 18.26 18.13 34.64
CA ALA A 119 19.43 17.32 34.83
C ALA A 119 19.30 16.43 36.05
N GLN A 120 19.39 15.10 35.89
CA GLN A 120 19.80 14.20 36.97
C GLN A 120 20.73 13.11 36.43
N GLU A 121 21.98 13.18 36.89
CA GLU A 121 23.07 12.27 36.60
C GLU A 121 22.82 10.87 37.18
N GLU A 122 22.51 9.88 36.34
CA GLU A 122 22.84 8.49 36.63
C GLU A 122 23.75 7.89 35.56
N ARG A 123 24.85 7.31 36.05
CA ARG A 123 26.02 6.86 35.29
C ARG A 123 25.67 5.79 34.23
N PRO A 124 26.19 5.87 32.99
CA PRO A 124 25.87 4.90 31.95
C PRO A 124 26.61 3.57 32.20
N ARG A 125 25.86 2.52 32.56
CA ARG A 125 26.33 1.14 32.41
C ARG A 125 26.34 0.82 30.92
N LYS A 126 27.55 0.66 30.36
CA LYS A 126 27.84 0.29 28.97
C LYS A 126 27.19 -1.05 28.62
N LYS A 127 25.92 -1.05 28.19
CA LYS A 127 25.28 -2.20 27.54
C LYS A 127 26.04 -2.46 26.24
N ARG A 128 26.75 -3.58 26.17
CA ARG A 128 27.25 -4.14 24.91
C ARG A 128 26.07 -4.18 23.95
N ARG A 129 26.14 -3.40 22.86
CA ARG A 129 25.27 -3.55 21.70
C ARG A 129 25.53 -4.96 21.15
N THR A 130 24.70 -5.92 21.53
CA THR A 130 24.64 -7.19 20.83
C THR A 130 24.20 -6.89 19.40
N ALA A 131 24.94 -7.40 18.42
CA ALA A 131 24.70 -7.25 16.99
C ALA A 131 23.42 -7.99 16.53
N GLY A 132 22.31 -7.84 17.26
CA GLY A 132 21.11 -8.67 17.12
C GLY A 132 19.81 -7.88 17.01
N ASP A 133 19.86 -6.59 16.68
CA ASP A 133 18.66 -5.74 16.52
C ASP A 133 18.67 -5.01 15.16
N ALA A 134 19.40 -5.55 14.18
CA ALA A 134 19.24 -5.11 12.81
C ALA A 134 18.03 -5.86 12.22
N PRO A 135 17.11 -5.17 11.52
CA PRO A 135 15.99 -5.83 10.88
C PRO A 135 16.53 -6.91 9.93
N PRO A 136 15.96 -8.12 9.94
CA PRO A 136 16.46 -9.21 9.11
C PRO A 136 16.36 -8.79 7.62
N GLN A 137 17.43 -9.05 6.89
CA GLN A 137 17.47 -8.77 5.46
C GLN A 137 16.82 -9.91 4.68
N VAL A 138 15.94 -9.56 3.74
CA VAL A 138 15.31 -10.53 2.84
C VAL A 138 16.35 -11.05 1.86
N HIS A 139 16.46 -12.37 1.75
CA HIS A 139 17.30 -13.02 0.75
C HIS A 139 16.60 -12.95 -0.61
N PRO A 140 17.11 -12.18 -1.59
CA PRO A 140 16.43 -12.00 -2.87
C PRO A 140 16.42 -13.29 -3.68
N LEU A 141 15.38 -13.46 -4.51
CA LEU A 141 15.35 -14.51 -5.51
C LEU A 141 16.43 -14.27 -6.57
N PRO A 142 16.99 -15.33 -7.18
CA PRO A 142 17.97 -15.17 -8.25
C PRO A 142 17.30 -14.51 -9.46
N SER A 143 17.70 -13.28 -9.77
CA SER A 143 17.24 -12.58 -10.95
C SER A 143 18.04 -13.02 -12.18
N PRO A 144 17.39 -13.31 -13.33
CA PRO A 144 18.10 -13.66 -14.54
C PRO A 144 18.90 -12.46 -15.06
N SER A 145 20.19 -12.66 -15.33
CA SER A 145 21.02 -11.72 -16.10
C SER A 145 20.79 -11.88 -17.61
N LEU A 146 19.53 -12.05 -18.02
CA LEU A 146 19.14 -12.27 -19.41
C LEU A 146 18.83 -10.94 -20.09
N ARG A 147 19.12 -10.87 -21.39
CA ARG A 147 18.77 -9.70 -22.21
C ARG A 147 17.26 -9.49 -22.24
N THR A 148 16.81 -8.28 -21.97
CA THR A 148 15.41 -7.88 -22.18
C THR A 148 15.10 -7.83 -23.68
N LEU A 149 14.19 -8.71 -24.13
CA LEU A 149 13.66 -8.68 -25.49
C LEU A 149 12.41 -7.79 -25.53
N ARG A 150 12.35 -6.91 -26.52
CA ARG A 150 11.28 -5.94 -26.72
C ARG A 150 10.28 -6.43 -27.77
N ARG A 151 9.09 -5.82 -27.79
CA ARG A 151 8.11 -6.06 -28.86
C ARG A 151 8.60 -5.47 -30.18
N THR A 152 8.24 -6.10 -31.30
CA THR A 152 8.59 -5.64 -32.65
C THR A 152 7.92 -4.31 -32.98
N GLY A 153 8.57 -3.48 -33.79
CA GLY A 153 7.99 -2.22 -34.28
C GLY A 153 8.06 -1.04 -33.30
N ARG A 154 8.74 -1.20 -32.16
CA ARG A 154 8.91 -0.12 -31.17
C ARG A 154 9.79 1.02 -31.69
N SER A 155 9.67 2.16 -31.01
CA SER A 155 10.49 3.34 -31.22
C SER A 155 11.56 3.51 -30.13
N ALA A 156 12.62 4.24 -30.46
CA ALA A 156 13.67 4.60 -29.51
C ALA A 156 14.20 6.01 -29.79
N HIS A 157 14.67 6.66 -28.73
CA HIS A 157 15.34 7.95 -28.78
C HIS A 157 16.81 7.75 -28.42
N VAL A 158 17.70 8.08 -29.36
CA VAL A 158 19.15 8.06 -29.13
C VAL A 158 19.61 9.50 -28.97
N VAL A 159 20.10 9.84 -27.78
CA VAL A 159 20.61 11.17 -27.47
C VAL A 159 22.12 11.16 -27.65
N PHE A 160 22.63 11.95 -28.60
CA PHE A 160 24.05 12.12 -28.82
C PHE A 160 24.63 13.21 -27.92
N LEU A 161 25.91 13.09 -27.58
CA LEU A 161 26.65 14.12 -26.84
C LEU A 161 26.74 15.43 -27.64
N ASP A 162 27.09 15.33 -28.93
CA ASP A 162 27.27 16.48 -29.83
C ASP A 162 26.16 16.55 -30.89
N GLU A 163 25.70 17.76 -31.23
CA GLU A 163 24.71 18.01 -32.28
C GLU A 163 25.17 17.56 -33.67
N SER A 164 26.47 17.68 -33.97
CA SER A 164 27.04 17.23 -35.25
C SER A 164 26.86 15.73 -35.50
N SER A 165 26.70 14.95 -34.43
CA SER A 165 26.48 13.51 -34.50
C SER A 165 25.13 13.15 -35.08
N LEU A 166 24.11 13.98 -34.86
CA LEU A 166 22.77 13.79 -35.42
C LEU A 166 22.81 13.88 -36.95
N ALA A 167 23.49 14.90 -37.48
CA ALA A 167 23.65 15.07 -38.93
C ALA A 167 24.40 13.89 -39.57
N ARG A 168 25.45 13.38 -38.91
CA ARG A 168 26.18 12.18 -39.35
C ARG A 168 25.30 10.93 -39.30
N ALA A 169 24.49 10.76 -38.26
CA ALA A 169 23.59 9.62 -38.10
C ALA A 169 22.45 9.61 -39.14
N LEU A 170 21.97 10.79 -39.55
CA LEU A 170 20.93 10.95 -40.58
C LEU A 170 21.48 10.95 -42.00
N SER A 171 22.80 10.93 -42.18
CA SER A 171 23.41 10.82 -43.50
C SER A 171 22.98 9.51 -44.16
N PRO A 172 22.35 9.55 -45.35
CA PRO A 172 21.76 8.36 -45.94
C PRO A 172 22.86 7.38 -46.40
N THR A 173 22.72 6.12 -46.04
CA THR A 173 23.67 5.06 -46.40
C THR A 173 22.99 3.98 -47.23
N SER A 174 23.50 3.72 -48.44
CA SER A 174 23.00 2.63 -49.29
C SER A 174 23.50 1.24 -48.86
N LYS A 175 24.58 1.18 -48.07
CA LYS A 175 25.17 -0.06 -47.58
C LYS A 175 24.56 -0.45 -46.23
N SER A 176 24.17 -1.71 -46.09
CA SER A 176 23.73 -2.26 -44.81
C SER A 176 24.92 -2.39 -43.86
N LYS A 177 24.76 -1.89 -42.63
CA LYS A 177 25.75 -2.09 -41.55
C LYS A 177 25.39 -3.36 -40.78
N PRO A 178 26.37 -4.20 -40.38
CA PRO A 178 26.09 -5.37 -39.57
C PRO A 178 25.55 -4.96 -38.20
N TRP A 179 24.54 -5.67 -37.70
CA TRP A 179 24.04 -5.47 -36.34
C TRP A 179 25.09 -5.96 -35.32
N PRO A 180 25.38 -5.19 -34.26
CA PRO A 180 26.38 -5.56 -33.25
C PRO A 180 25.86 -6.69 -32.34
N ALA A 181 25.91 -7.93 -32.83
CA ALA A 181 25.56 -9.10 -32.05
C ALA A 181 26.68 -9.44 -31.03
N ASP A 182 26.29 -9.77 -29.80
CA ASP A 182 27.21 -10.33 -28.80
C ASP A 182 27.11 -11.86 -28.80
N PRO A 183 28.17 -12.60 -29.15
CA PRO A 183 28.14 -14.06 -29.14
C PRO A 183 28.06 -14.66 -27.73
N SER A 184 28.42 -13.90 -26.69
CA SER A 184 28.35 -14.38 -25.30
C SER A 184 26.92 -14.41 -24.76
N VAL A 185 26.02 -13.61 -25.33
CA VAL A 185 24.64 -13.49 -24.88
C VAL A 185 23.77 -14.51 -25.61
N ALA A 186 23.08 -15.34 -24.85
CA ALA A 186 22.13 -16.29 -25.40
C ALA A 186 21.03 -15.56 -26.20
N SER A 187 20.80 -15.99 -27.44
CA SER A 187 19.79 -15.46 -28.35
C SER A 187 18.88 -16.57 -28.88
N GLY A 188 17.72 -16.20 -29.42
CA GLY A 188 16.75 -17.15 -29.99
C GLY A 188 16.31 -18.23 -28.99
N LEU A 189 16.39 -19.51 -29.39
CA LEU A 189 15.97 -20.63 -28.54
C LEU A 189 16.79 -20.76 -27.25
N ALA A 190 18.10 -20.48 -27.30
CA ALA A 190 18.97 -20.56 -26.13
C ALA A 190 18.55 -19.54 -25.05
N HIS A 191 18.14 -18.34 -25.47
CA HIS A 191 17.57 -17.32 -24.59
C HIS A 191 16.32 -17.83 -23.87
N TYR A 192 15.36 -18.38 -24.62
CA TYR A 192 14.10 -18.86 -24.03
C TYR A 192 14.28 -20.06 -23.11
N ARG A 193 15.25 -20.93 -23.38
CA ARG A 193 15.63 -22.02 -22.46
C ARG A 193 16.20 -21.47 -21.15
N ALA A 194 17.15 -20.55 -21.23
CA ALA A 194 17.72 -19.92 -20.05
C ALA A 194 16.65 -19.14 -19.25
N LEU A 195 15.71 -18.47 -19.93
CA LEU A 195 14.58 -17.80 -19.29
C LEU A 195 13.66 -18.80 -18.59
N HIS A 196 13.33 -19.91 -19.26
CA HIS A 196 12.51 -20.97 -18.71
C HIS A 196 13.11 -21.55 -17.42
N ASP A 197 14.42 -21.75 -17.41
CA ASP A 197 15.16 -22.27 -16.26
C ASP A 197 15.26 -21.23 -15.14
N ALA A 198 15.50 -19.95 -15.48
CA ALA A 198 15.55 -18.86 -14.51
C ALA A 198 14.20 -18.60 -13.81
N LEU A 199 13.08 -18.77 -14.51
CA LEU A 199 11.74 -18.68 -13.94
C LEU A 199 11.41 -19.85 -12.99
N ARG A 200 12.28 -20.86 -12.88
CA ARG A 200 12.12 -22.02 -11.99
C ARG A 200 13.35 -22.17 -11.09
N PRO A 201 13.57 -21.22 -10.18
CA PRO A 201 14.66 -21.32 -9.22
C PRO A 201 14.51 -22.59 -8.36
N PRO A 202 15.63 -23.11 -7.81
CA PRO A 202 15.59 -24.27 -6.94
C PRO A 202 14.75 -23.99 -5.70
N LEU A 203 14.07 -25.02 -5.17
CA LEU A 203 13.19 -24.89 -4.01
C LEU A 203 13.91 -24.32 -2.79
N ASP A 204 15.20 -24.61 -2.63
CA ASP A 204 16.03 -24.10 -1.54
C ASP A 204 16.15 -22.56 -1.56
N ALA A 205 16.31 -21.97 -2.75
CA ALA A 205 16.37 -20.51 -2.91
C ALA A 205 15.01 -19.86 -2.64
N VAL A 206 13.93 -20.48 -3.12
CA VAL A 206 12.56 -20.02 -2.86
C VAL A 206 12.24 -20.06 -1.36
N LYS A 207 12.62 -21.16 -0.69
CA LYS A 207 12.45 -21.33 0.74
C LYS A 207 13.24 -20.28 1.52
N ALA A 208 14.52 -20.06 1.19
CA ALA A 208 15.35 -19.05 1.85
C ALA A 208 14.75 -17.64 1.72
N HIS A 209 14.23 -17.29 0.53
CA HIS A 209 13.52 -16.03 0.33
C HIS A 209 12.26 -15.96 1.22
N ALA A 210 11.39 -16.97 1.17
CA ALA A 210 10.15 -17.00 1.95
C ALA A 210 10.41 -16.92 3.47
N ASP A 211 11.33 -17.73 3.99
CA ASP A 211 11.69 -17.75 5.41
C ASP A 211 12.23 -16.38 5.86
N SER A 212 13.08 -15.74 5.04
CA SER A 212 13.62 -14.40 5.34
C SER A 212 12.55 -13.30 5.28
N TRP A 213 11.57 -13.44 4.39
CA TRP A 213 10.44 -12.53 4.27
C TRP A 213 9.52 -12.63 5.49
N VAL A 214 9.18 -13.85 5.91
CA VAL A 214 8.41 -14.07 7.14
C VAL A 214 9.17 -13.54 8.36
N ALA A 215 10.47 -13.77 8.46
CA ALA A 215 11.28 -13.26 9.57
C ALA A 215 11.27 -11.73 9.66
N ARG A 216 11.34 -11.02 8.52
CA ARG A 216 11.21 -9.55 8.47
C ARG A 216 9.82 -9.09 8.90
N TRP A 217 8.78 -9.71 8.36
CA TRP A 217 7.42 -9.38 8.74
C TRP A 217 7.15 -9.63 10.23
N GLU A 218 7.64 -10.74 10.80
CA GLU A 218 7.53 -11.03 12.23
C GLU A 218 8.28 -10.01 13.10
N HIS A 219 9.47 -9.57 12.65
CA HIS A 219 10.25 -8.53 13.32
C HIS A 219 9.50 -7.19 13.34
N GLU A 220 8.93 -6.77 12.21
CA GLU A 220 8.12 -5.55 12.09
C GLU A 220 6.85 -5.64 12.96
N GLN A 221 6.16 -6.78 12.95
CA GLN A 221 4.99 -7.00 13.80
C GLN A 221 5.34 -7.02 15.29
N ALA A 222 6.50 -7.57 15.65
CA ALA A 222 7.00 -7.53 17.02
C ALA A 222 7.32 -6.08 17.42
N ALA A 223 7.99 -5.30 16.57
CA ALA A 223 8.28 -3.89 16.81
C ALA A 223 7.00 -3.07 17.02
N ALA A 224 5.99 -3.23 16.17
CA ALA A 224 4.68 -2.56 16.31
C ALA A 224 3.95 -2.95 17.60
N ARG A 225 4.01 -4.24 18.00
CA ARG A 225 3.47 -4.72 19.28
C ARG A 225 4.23 -4.16 20.48
N GLN A 226 5.54 -3.99 20.40
CA GLN A 226 6.33 -3.39 21.47
C GLN A 226 6.03 -1.89 21.58
N ALA A 227 6.02 -1.15 20.48
CA ALA A 227 5.67 0.27 20.46
C ALA A 227 4.27 0.52 21.05
N SER A 228 3.28 -0.31 20.71
CA SER A 228 1.95 -0.21 21.32
C SER A 228 1.91 -0.62 22.79
N LYS A 229 2.72 -1.60 23.25
CA LYS A 229 2.83 -1.95 24.67
C LYS A 229 3.47 -0.84 25.51
N TYR A 230 4.52 -0.17 25.02
CA TYR A 230 5.11 0.98 25.72
C TYR A 230 4.11 2.15 25.81
N ARG A 231 3.27 2.31 24.78
CA ARG A 231 2.17 3.28 24.79
C ARG A 231 1.01 2.90 25.73
N MET A 232 0.90 1.64 26.17
CA MET A 232 -0.07 1.18 27.17
C MET A 232 0.43 1.50 28.59
N GLY A 233 0.48 2.78 28.95
CA GLY A 233 0.91 3.22 30.27
C GLY A 233 1.20 4.72 30.37
N GLU A 234 1.64 5.32 29.27
CA GLU A 234 1.81 6.76 29.15
C GLU A 234 0.50 7.40 28.68
N ALA A 235 -0.01 8.38 29.44
CA ALA A 235 -1.17 9.14 29.02
C ALA A 235 -0.77 10.01 27.83
N ILE A 236 -1.29 9.68 26.64
CA ILE A 236 -1.20 10.58 25.48
C ILE A 236 -2.06 11.80 25.84
N VAL A 237 -1.39 12.92 26.12
CA VAL A 237 -2.01 14.21 26.42
C VAL A 237 -1.93 15.04 25.14
N ASP A 238 -3.08 15.44 24.60
CA ASP A 238 -3.14 16.30 23.42
C ASP A 238 -2.58 17.70 23.74
N GLU A 239 -2.30 18.51 22.71
CA GLU A 239 -1.74 19.89 22.85
C GLU A 239 -2.58 20.82 23.75
N ASP A 240 -3.88 20.52 23.93
CA ASP A 240 -4.81 21.22 24.83
C ASP A 240 -4.88 20.65 26.26
N GLY A 241 -4.02 19.70 26.63
CA GLY A 241 -3.94 19.16 28.00
C GLY A 241 -4.97 18.08 28.34
N PHE A 242 -5.71 17.55 27.35
CA PHE A 242 -6.69 16.48 27.56
C PHE A 242 -6.07 15.09 27.34
N THR A 243 -6.30 14.17 28.27
CA THR A 243 -5.82 12.78 28.19
C THR A 243 -6.76 11.92 27.34
N LEU A 244 -6.25 11.27 26.28
CA LEU A 244 -7.02 10.34 25.45
C LEU A 244 -7.32 9.03 26.20
N VAL A 245 -8.59 8.77 26.51
CA VAL A 245 -9.02 7.52 27.16
C VAL A 245 -9.08 6.38 26.14
N THR A 246 -7.98 5.65 25.98
CA THR A 246 -7.94 4.41 25.21
C THR A 246 -8.51 3.23 26.01
N ARG A 247 -9.31 2.37 25.37
CA ARG A 247 -9.92 1.19 25.99
C ARG A 247 -8.87 0.09 26.16
N GLY A 248 -8.05 0.18 27.20
CA GLY A 248 -7.03 -0.83 27.49
C GLY A 248 -5.93 -0.38 28.45
N GLY A 249 -6.26 0.29 29.55
CA GLY A 249 -5.26 0.71 30.55
C GLY A 249 -4.63 -0.44 31.37
N ALA A 250 -3.56 -0.10 32.09
CA ALA A 250 -2.57 -0.94 32.81
C ALA A 250 -3.09 -2.03 33.78
N TYR A 251 -4.40 -2.20 33.96
CA TYR A 251 -4.99 -3.28 34.75
C TYR A 251 -6.01 -4.02 33.89
N GLY A 252 -5.52 -5.05 33.19
CA GLY A 252 -6.23 -5.74 32.11
C GLY A 252 -7.65 -6.20 32.45
N LYS A 253 -8.57 -5.88 31.52
CA LYS A 253 -9.76 -6.64 31.08
C LYS A 253 -10.43 -5.72 30.03
N THR A 254 -10.33 -5.99 28.73
CA THR A 254 -10.80 -7.19 28.05
C THR A 254 -9.98 -7.46 26.79
N LEU A 255 -9.40 -8.65 26.70
CA LEU A 255 -8.96 -9.27 25.46
C LEU A 255 -10.16 -9.43 24.51
N GLY A 256 -10.02 -8.97 23.28
CA GLY A 256 -11.04 -9.14 22.24
C GLY A 256 -10.78 -8.28 21.02
N GLY A 257 -9.80 -8.73 20.23
CA GLY A 257 -9.54 -8.46 18.82
C GLY A 257 -10.30 -7.35 18.07
N GLY A 258 -9.53 -6.63 17.26
CA GLY A 258 -9.99 -6.11 15.98
C GLY A 258 -10.71 -4.78 16.06
N VAL A 259 -10.15 -3.81 15.35
CA VAL A 259 -10.84 -2.58 14.96
C VAL A 259 -12.16 -2.95 14.27
N ALA A 260 -13.28 -2.57 14.86
CA ALA A 260 -14.58 -2.49 14.20
C ALA A 260 -15.19 -1.13 14.53
N VAL A 261 -14.83 -0.14 13.72
CA VAL A 261 -15.55 1.14 13.62
C VAL A 261 -16.88 0.88 12.92
N ALA A 262 -17.91 1.65 13.33
CA ALA A 262 -19.28 1.71 12.81
C ALA A 262 -20.17 0.51 13.18
N SER A 263 -21.36 0.66 13.78
CA SER A 263 -22.29 1.78 13.80
C SER A 263 -23.23 1.59 15.01
N LYS A 264 -23.50 2.65 15.77
CA LYS A 264 -24.74 2.73 16.54
C LYS A 264 -25.70 3.57 15.71
N PRO A 265 -26.62 2.98 14.92
CA PRO A 265 -27.71 3.75 14.40
C PRO A 265 -28.55 4.21 15.59
N PHE A 266 -28.64 5.52 15.73
CA PHE A 266 -29.66 6.19 16.52
C PHE A 266 -31.02 5.79 15.92
N GLN A 267 -31.68 4.77 16.49
CA GLN A 267 -33.03 4.40 16.07
C GLN A 267 -34.02 4.51 17.23
N LYS A 268 -34.68 5.66 17.18
CA LYS A 268 -35.96 6.03 17.77
C LYS A 268 -37.02 4.95 17.50
N GLY A 269 -37.69 4.51 18.57
CA GLY A 269 -39.11 4.14 18.53
C GLY A 269 -39.48 2.72 18.10
N GLN A 270 -39.98 1.97 19.09
CA GLN A 270 -41.23 1.22 19.06
C GLN A 270 -41.26 -0.25 18.54
N GLU A 271 -41.62 -1.11 19.52
CA GLU A 271 -42.38 -2.38 19.48
C GLU A 271 -41.85 -3.62 18.76
N GLY A 272 -41.82 -4.74 19.51
CA GLY A 272 -42.01 -6.06 18.91
C GLY A 272 -41.26 -7.26 19.47
N GLY A 273 -41.29 -7.51 20.79
CA GLY A 273 -41.42 -8.90 21.30
C GLY A 273 -40.19 -9.82 21.48
N LYS A 274 -40.01 -10.22 22.75
CA LYS A 274 -39.59 -11.57 23.25
C LYS A 274 -38.12 -12.00 23.10
N ARG A 275 -37.31 -11.85 24.18
CA ARG A 275 -37.17 -12.80 25.32
C ARG A 275 -35.86 -12.58 26.10
N SER A 276 -36.03 -12.43 27.42
CA SER A 276 -35.14 -12.91 28.49
C SER A 276 -33.66 -12.44 28.52
N ARG A 277 -33.35 -11.49 29.42
CA ARG A 277 -32.46 -11.72 30.57
C ARG A 277 -32.33 -10.46 31.46
N LYS A 278 -32.76 -10.65 32.71
CA LYS A 278 -32.14 -10.20 33.97
C LYS A 278 -31.96 -8.68 34.20
N ASN A 279 -32.84 -8.18 35.07
CA ASN A 279 -32.73 -6.98 35.91
C ASN A 279 -32.66 -5.64 35.17
N ASN A 280 -33.80 -5.29 34.55
CA ASN A 280 -34.16 -3.89 34.41
C ASN A 280 -34.24 -3.32 35.82
N LYS A 281 -33.26 -2.51 36.20
CA LYS A 281 -33.31 -1.69 37.40
C LYS A 281 -34.48 -0.74 37.14
N GLU A 282 -35.67 -1.11 37.60
CA GLU A 282 -36.76 -0.15 37.74
C GLU A 282 -36.14 1.11 38.30
N LYS A 283 -36.40 2.25 37.66
CA LYS A 283 -36.00 3.53 38.23
C LYS A 283 -36.54 3.47 39.66
N LYS A 284 -35.63 3.31 40.62
CA LYS A 284 -35.98 3.31 42.04
C LYS A 284 -36.37 4.75 42.33
N GLU A 285 -37.58 5.12 41.92
CA GLU A 285 -38.28 6.23 42.52
C GLU A 285 -38.32 5.87 43.99
N LYS A 286 -37.58 6.65 44.79
CA LYS A 286 -37.45 6.37 46.21
C LYS A 286 -38.84 6.55 46.82
N GLU A 287 -39.52 5.45 47.13
CA GLU A 287 -40.76 5.50 47.88
C GLU A 287 -40.50 6.19 49.23
N ALA A 288 -41.35 7.16 49.57
CA ALA A 288 -41.25 8.06 50.73
C ALA A 288 -40.23 9.22 50.64
N PHE A 289 -39.74 9.58 49.45
CA PHE A 289 -38.87 10.77 49.33
C PHE A 289 -39.64 12.08 49.47
N TYR A 290 -40.89 12.13 48.99
CA TYR A 290 -41.71 13.34 49.04
C TYR A 290 -42.81 13.25 50.09
N ALA A 291 -43.07 14.37 50.79
CA ALA A 291 -44.09 14.45 51.84
C ALA A 291 -45.49 14.00 51.37
N PHE A 292 -45.85 14.27 50.11
CA PHE A 292 -47.14 13.84 49.56
C PHE A 292 -47.29 12.30 49.51
N GLN A 293 -46.21 11.56 49.26
CA GLN A 293 -46.22 10.09 49.26
C GLN A 293 -46.52 9.53 50.66
N VAL A 294 -45.98 10.19 51.70
CA VAL A 294 -46.24 9.83 53.11
C VAL A 294 -47.70 10.13 53.49
N HIS A 295 -48.23 11.28 53.08
CA HIS A 295 -49.62 11.64 53.36
C HIS A 295 -50.63 10.75 52.64
N GLU A 296 -50.36 10.39 51.39
CA GLU A 296 -51.22 9.49 50.61
C GLU A 296 -51.23 8.07 51.19
N LYS A 297 -50.07 7.56 51.61
CA LYS A 297 -49.96 6.27 52.28
C LYS A 297 -50.78 6.21 53.58
N LYS A 298 -50.67 7.24 54.44
CA LYS A 298 -51.46 7.35 55.67
C LYS A 298 -52.97 7.44 55.40
N ARG A 299 -53.39 8.17 54.36
CA ARG A 299 -54.81 8.22 53.97
C ARG A 299 -55.32 6.85 53.54
N LYS A 300 -54.54 6.12 52.75
CA LYS A 300 -54.90 4.77 52.29
C LYS A 300 -55.03 3.79 53.45
N GLU A 301 -54.08 3.83 54.40
CA GLU A 301 -54.12 3.02 55.61
C GLU A 301 -55.37 3.30 56.46
N LEU A 302 -55.79 4.56 56.60
CA LEU A 302 -57.03 4.91 57.31
C LEU A 302 -58.30 4.41 56.60
N VAL A 303 -58.33 4.46 55.26
CA VAL A 303 -59.46 3.94 54.48
C VAL A 303 -59.53 2.41 54.60
N ASP A 304 -58.40 1.73 54.52
CA ASP A 304 -58.34 0.27 54.67
C ASP A 304 -58.75 -0.18 56.08
N LEU A 305 -58.39 0.56 57.12
CA LEU A 305 -58.85 0.31 58.49
C LEU A 305 -60.36 0.45 58.63
N LYS A 306 -60.96 1.49 58.03
CA LYS A 306 -62.43 1.65 58.00
C LYS A 306 -63.10 0.48 57.30
N ARG A 307 -62.57 0.07 56.15
CA ARG A 307 -63.10 -1.07 55.39
C ARG A 307 -63.04 -2.36 56.20
N ARG A 308 -61.90 -2.65 56.84
CA ARG A 308 -61.74 -3.84 57.70
C ARG A 308 -62.66 -3.79 58.92
N TRP A 309 -62.87 -2.61 59.51
CA TRP A 309 -63.80 -2.45 60.62
C TRP A 309 -65.25 -2.70 60.21
N GLU A 310 -65.67 -2.23 59.03
CA GLU A 310 -67.00 -2.53 58.47
C GLU A 310 -67.15 -4.03 58.18
N GLU A 311 -66.13 -4.66 57.59
CA GLU A 311 -66.10 -6.10 57.35
C GLU A 311 -66.21 -6.90 58.66
N ASP A 312 -65.47 -6.52 59.70
CA ASP A 312 -65.51 -7.19 61.00
C ASP A 312 -66.79 -6.92 61.77
N LYS A 313 -67.36 -5.71 61.67
CA LYS A 313 -68.70 -5.39 62.19
C LYS A 313 -69.75 -6.26 61.52
N ALA A 314 -69.70 -6.41 60.20
CA ALA A 314 -70.61 -7.29 59.46
C ALA A 314 -70.43 -8.77 59.84
N LYS A 315 -69.20 -9.24 60.08
CA LYS A 315 -68.95 -10.60 60.60
C LYS A 315 -69.52 -10.77 62.01
N VAL A 316 -69.34 -9.80 62.89
CA VAL A 316 -69.89 -9.83 64.25
C VAL A 316 -71.42 -9.81 64.21
N GLU A 317 -72.05 -9.03 63.34
CA GLU A 317 -73.51 -9.05 63.16
C GLU A 317 -74.01 -10.43 62.68
N LYS A 318 -73.32 -11.06 61.72
CA LYS A 318 -73.62 -12.44 61.31
C LYS A 318 -73.48 -13.44 62.47
N LEU A 319 -72.43 -13.30 63.29
CA LEU A 319 -72.22 -14.16 64.45
C LEU A 319 -73.29 -13.94 65.54
N LYS A 320 -73.71 -12.70 65.78
CA LYS A 320 -74.82 -12.35 66.69
C LYS A 320 -76.15 -12.93 66.20
N GLN A 321 -76.47 -12.82 64.91
CA GLN A 321 -77.67 -13.44 64.31
C GLN A 321 -77.66 -14.96 64.49
N SER A 322 -76.48 -15.60 64.41
CA SER A 322 -76.34 -17.04 64.63
C SER A 322 -76.31 -17.48 66.11
N ARG A 323 -76.48 -16.55 67.08
CA ARG A 323 -76.43 -16.76 68.54
C ARG A 323 -75.12 -17.42 69.06
N LYS A 324 -74.03 -17.31 68.29
CA LYS A 324 -72.71 -17.89 68.60
C LYS A 324 -71.65 -16.84 69.00
N PHE A 325 -72.08 -15.61 69.29
CA PHE A 325 -71.17 -14.52 69.67
C PHE A 325 -70.98 -14.46 71.19
N ASN A 326 -69.75 -14.68 71.68
CA ASN A 326 -69.38 -14.58 73.09
C ASN A 326 -68.43 -13.38 73.30
N PRO A 327 -68.87 -12.28 73.92
CA PRO A 327 -68.12 -11.01 73.98
C PRO A 327 -67.12 -10.86 75.14
N TYR A 328 -66.88 -11.90 75.94
CA TYR A 328 -65.92 -11.91 77.05
C TYR A 328 -65.16 -13.23 77.08
#